data_AF-A0A497K7B5-F1
#
_entry.id   AF-A0A497K7B5-F1
#
_cell.length_a   1.000
_cell.length_b   1.000
_cell.length_c   1.000
_cell.angle_alpha   90.00
_cell.angle_beta   90.00
_cell.angle_gamma   90.00
#
_symmetry.space_group_name_H-M   'P 1'
#
loop_
_entity.id
_entity.type
_entity.pdbx_description
1 polymer ?
#
loop_
_entity_poly.entity_id
_entity_poly.type
_entity_poly.pdbx_seq_one_letter_code
_entity_poly.pdbx_strand_id
1 'polypeptide(L)'
;MNIYQIFSESPRAIFLAALGFVLSTLTITLLMIYVVHIPPLYAALFGSINGGSSSIAVVSLAHKIKVSEKTSTILSLESAMTDVLCIVVSLAVLGMIVGGNHTDYVDVGRMIASQFSVGAVIGVILGIFWLGVLRKAVKLPYAYMLTVGFLLFSYAFSEYLGGNGALTCLLFGIVLGNEREINRILKRERPSLITVDAGLKRFEAEIAFLIRSFFFVFLGLIATISNPMFVFFGVIISLLLLLVRYIAVSVATVKSEIKLEKTIIWVVFARGLAAAVLSTLPKQYPDYFDNRLAGISDWYINISLVVILTTAIICTLGIFLLSRGKSEKIEI
;
A
#
# COMPACT_ATOMS: atom_id res chain seq x y z
N MET A 1 -0.52 -1.18 -16.27
CA MET A 1 -0.21 -2.55 -15.85
C MET A 1 -0.91 -3.50 -16.81
N ASN A 2 -0.18 -4.43 -17.42
CA ASN A 2 -0.74 -5.42 -18.34
C ASN A 2 -1.05 -6.72 -17.56
N ILE A 3 -2.25 -7.27 -17.68
CA ILE A 3 -2.69 -8.44 -16.90
C ILE A 3 -1.83 -9.68 -17.11
N TYR A 4 -1.22 -9.85 -18.29
CA TYR A 4 -0.29 -10.96 -18.54
C TYR A 4 0.96 -10.87 -17.67
N GLN A 5 1.52 -9.66 -17.57
CA GLN A 5 2.65 -9.37 -16.68
C GLN A 5 2.23 -9.44 -15.22
N ILE A 6 0.99 -9.05 -14.89
CA ILE A 6 0.44 -9.21 -13.54
C ILE A 6 0.40 -10.69 -13.20
N PHE A 7 -0.28 -11.56 -13.96
CA PHE A 7 -0.37 -12.98 -13.61
C PHE A 7 0.99 -13.70 -13.63
N SER A 8 1.92 -13.35 -14.54
CA SER A 8 3.24 -13.97 -14.59
C SER A 8 4.15 -13.54 -13.43
N GLU A 9 4.05 -12.27 -12.99
CA GLU A 9 4.89 -11.73 -11.93
C GLU A 9 4.21 -11.61 -10.55
N SER A 10 2.88 -11.84 -10.48
CA SER A 10 2.05 -11.80 -9.27
C SER A 10 2.61 -12.67 -8.16
N PRO A 11 3.03 -13.93 -8.38
CA PRO A 11 3.57 -14.75 -7.30
C PRO A 11 4.81 -14.12 -6.66
N ARG A 12 5.67 -13.49 -7.47
CA ARG A 12 6.89 -12.82 -6.99
C ARG A 12 6.59 -11.51 -6.29
N ALA A 13 5.69 -10.70 -6.85
CA ALA A 13 5.27 -9.45 -6.24
C ALA A 13 4.57 -9.69 -4.90
N ILE A 14 3.70 -10.70 -4.81
CA ILE A 14 3.02 -11.11 -3.58
C ILE A 14 4.03 -11.67 -2.58
N PHE A 15 4.96 -12.53 -3.01
CA PHE A 15 6.00 -13.05 -2.12
C PHE A 15 6.89 -11.94 -1.55
N LEU A 16 7.34 -11.01 -2.41
CA LEU A 16 8.13 -9.86 -1.99
C LEU A 16 7.34 -8.94 -1.03
N ALA A 17 6.07 -8.67 -1.35
CA ALA A 17 5.18 -7.87 -0.50
C ALA A 17 4.98 -8.53 0.88
N ALA A 18 4.63 -9.81 0.91
CA ALA A 18 4.39 -10.55 2.15
C ALA A 18 5.67 -10.65 2.99
N LEU A 19 6.79 -11.05 2.38
CA LEU A 19 8.07 -11.17 3.08
C LEU A 19 8.54 -9.80 3.61
N GLY A 20 8.51 -8.77 2.75
CA GLY A 20 8.91 -7.41 3.11
C GLY A 20 8.03 -6.82 4.22
N PHE A 21 6.72 -7.04 4.14
CA PHE A 21 5.77 -6.59 5.15
C PHE A 21 5.94 -7.30 6.49
N VAL A 22 6.03 -8.64 6.49
CA VAL A 22 6.21 -9.43 7.71
C VAL A 22 7.51 -9.09 8.41
N LEU A 23 8.62 -9.03 7.67
CA LEU A 23 9.91 -8.67 8.25
C LEU A 23 9.89 -7.22 8.77
N SER A 24 9.35 -6.27 8.01
CA SER A 24 9.25 -4.87 8.46
C SER A 24 8.42 -4.74 9.73
N THR A 25 7.24 -5.35 9.75
CA THR A 25 6.31 -5.33 10.88
C THR A 25 6.96 -5.95 12.11
N LEU A 26 7.61 -7.11 11.96
CA LEU A 26 8.28 -7.80 13.04
C LEU A 26 9.43 -6.96 13.59
N THR A 27 10.30 -6.41 12.74
CA THR A 27 11.43 -5.59 13.18
C THR A 27 10.97 -4.36 13.97
N ILE A 28 9.95 -3.65 13.50
CA ILE A 28 9.40 -2.49 14.21
C ILE A 28 8.74 -2.92 15.53
N THR A 29 7.96 -4.00 15.51
CA THR A 29 7.29 -4.52 16.71
C THR A 29 8.29 -4.89 17.79
N LEU A 30 9.34 -5.63 17.44
CA LEU A 30 10.40 -6.02 18.37
C LEU A 30 11.15 -4.80 18.91
N LEU A 31 11.43 -3.79 18.07
CA LEU A 31 12.04 -2.54 18.52
C LEU A 31 11.16 -1.83 19.54
N MET A 32 9.86 -1.72 19.28
CA MET A 32 8.93 -1.06 20.20
C MET A 32 8.77 -1.81 21.53
N ILE A 33 8.84 -3.14 21.52
CA ILE A 33 8.77 -3.96 22.75
C ILE A 33 10.07 -3.83 23.56
N TYR A 34 11.23 -4.02 22.93
CA TYR A 34 12.50 -4.15 23.66
C TYR A 34 13.22 -2.83 23.92
N VAL A 35 13.04 -1.82 23.07
CA VAL A 35 13.73 -0.53 23.19
C VAL A 35 12.82 0.52 23.82
N VAL A 36 11.55 0.56 23.41
CA VAL A 36 10.58 1.57 23.89
C VAL A 36 9.71 1.05 25.04
N HIS A 37 9.73 -0.26 25.30
CA HIS A 37 8.97 -0.91 26.39
C HIS A 37 7.44 -0.72 26.30
N ILE A 38 6.91 -0.67 25.07
CA ILE A 38 5.47 -0.59 24.81
C ILE A 38 4.86 -2.00 24.84
N PRO A 39 3.62 -2.20 25.35
CA PRO A 39 3.02 -3.52 25.40
C PRO A 39 2.87 -4.14 24.00
N PRO A 40 2.98 -5.48 23.87
CA PRO A 40 3.12 -6.15 22.57
C PRO A 40 2.04 -5.82 21.54
N LEU A 41 0.79 -5.63 21.98
CA LEU A 41 -0.33 -5.36 21.08
C LEU A 41 -0.26 -3.95 20.46
N TYR A 42 0.15 -2.95 21.23
CA TYR A 42 0.39 -1.59 20.72
C TYR A 42 1.66 -1.57 19.84
N ALA A 43 2.71 -2.27 20.25
CA ALA A 43 3.90 -2.41 19.41
C ALA A 43 3.61 -3.09 18.06
N ALA A 44 2.75 -4.12 18.06
CA ALA A 44 2.31 -4.81 16.84
C ALA A 44 1.48 -3.90 15.94
N LEU A 45 0.58 -3.08 16.52
CA LEU A 45 -0.15 -2.07 15.76
C LEU A 45 0.83 -1.10 15.11
N PHE A 46 1.81 -0.60 15.87
CA PHE A 46 2.81 0.33 15.37
C PHE A 46 3.60 -0.27 14.19
N GLY A 47 4.03 -1.53 14.33
CA GLY A 47 4.71 -2.27 13.28
C GLY A 47 3.84 -2.48 12.04
N SER A 48 2.56 -2.82 12.22
CA SER A 48 1.64 -3.06 11.09
C SER A 48 1.31 -1.78 10.31
N ILE A 49 1.20 -0.63 11.00
CA ILE A 49 0.99 0.69 10.37
C ILE A 49 2.19 1.07 9.50
N ASN A 50 3.40 0.89 10.04
CA ASN A 50 4.65 1.30 9.41
C ASN A 50 5.33 0.18 8.61
N GLY A 51 4.65 -0.95 8.39
CA GLY A 51 5.21 -2.16 7.78
C GLY A 51 5.18 -2.17 6.25
N GLY A 52 4.23 -1.46 5.62
CA GLY A 52 3.97 -1.54 4.17
C GLY A 52 4.68 -0.50 3.33
N SER A 53 5.14 -0.90 2.13
CA SER A 53 5.94 -0.05 1.24
C SER A 53 5.03 0.69 0.26
N SER A 54 5.12 2.00 0.20
CA SER A 54 4.42 2.78 -0.83
C SER A 54 5.39 3.28 -1.88
N SER A 55 5.55 2.51 -2.96
CA SER A 55 6.43 2.85 -4.08
C SER A 55 5.73 3.74 -5.13
N ILE A 56 4.40 3.86 -5.07
CA ILE A 56 3.57 4.52 -6.12
C ILE A 56 3.93 5.99 -6.37
N ALA A 57 4.24 6.76 -5.32
CA ALA A 57 4.66 8.17 -5.47
C ALA A 57 6.01 8.30 -6.20
N VAL A 58 6.80 7.23 -6.22
CA VAL A 58 8.17 7.23 -6.70
C VAL A 58 8.34 6.43 -8.01
N VAL A 59 7.40 5.54 -8.36
CA VAL A 59 7.37 4.88 -9.68
C VAL A 59 7.27 5.90 -10.82
N SER A 60 6.54 7.01 -10.62
CA SER A 60 6.51 8.14 -11.56
C SER A 60 7.89 8.80 -11.72
N LEU A 61 8.72 8.80 -10.67
CA LEU A 61 10.11 9.24 -10.71
C LEU A 61 11.03 8.17 -11.34
N ALA A 62 10.75 6.89 -11.10
CA ALA A 62 11.48 5.75 -11.64
C ALA A 62 11.33 5.61 -13.17
N HIS A 63 10.23 6.10 -13.75
CA HIS A 63 10.12 6.26 -15.20
C HIS A 63 11.26 7.10 -15.80
N LYS A 64 11.86 8.02 -15.04
CA LYS A 64 13.07 8.77 -15.47
C LYS A 64 14.35 7.91 -15.49
N ILE A 65 14.40 6.78 -14.77
CA ILE A 65 15.60 5.94 -14.59
C ILE A 65 15.68 4.80 -15.63
N LYS A 66 14.79 4.76 -16.62
CA LYS A 66 14.66 3.64 -17.60
C LYS A 66 14.59 2.28 -16.89
N VAL A 67 13.65 2.13 -15.96
CA VAL A 67 13.34 0.85 -15.30
C VAL A 67 12.52 -0.02 -16.25
N SER A 68 12.78 -1.33 -16.26
CA SER A 68 11.98 -2.27 -17.06
C SER A 68 10.49 -2.23 -16.68
N GLU A 69 9.61 -2.44 -17.67
CA GLU A 69 8.15 -2.48 -17.45
C GLU A 69 7.76 -3.58 -16.43
N LYS A 70 8.51 -4.69 -16.46
CA LYS A 70 8.39 -5.82 -15.53
C LYS A 70 8.64 -5.39 -14.08
N THR A 71 9.74 -4.70 -13.80
CA THR A 71 10.05 -4.20 -12.45
C THR A 71 9.08 -3.13 -12.00
N SER A 72 8.66 -2.23 -12.89
CA SER A 72 7.63 -1.23 -12.57
C SER A 72 6.31 -1.88 -12.15
N THR A 73 5.89 -2.94 -12.86
CA THR A 73 4.69 -3.72 -12.52
C THR A 73 4.83 -4.41 -11.17
N ILE A 74 5.99 -5.03 -10.89
CA ILE A 74 6.25 -5.69 -9.60
C ILE A 74 6.25 -4.70 -8.45
N LEU A 75 6.94 -3.57 -8.56
CA LEU A 75 6.96 -2.53 -7.52
C LEU A 75 5.57 -1.93 -7.30
N SER A 76 4.77 -1.78 -8.36
CA SER A 76 3.39 -1.28 -8.25
C SER A 76 2.48 -2.30 -7.56
N LEU A 77 2.57 -3.58 -7.92
CA LEU A 77 1.83 -4.66 -7.26
C LEU A 77 2.26 -4.83 -5.81
N GLU A 78 3.57 -4.83 -5.54
CA GLU A 78 4.12 -4.89 -4.20
C GLU A 78 3.54 -3.77 -3.35
N SER A 79 3.63 -2.53 -3.83
CA SER A 79 3.14 -1.37 -3.11
C SER A 79 1.66 -1.47 -2.78
N ALA A 80 0.84 -1.84 -3.77
CA ALA A 80 -0.60 -1.99 -3.57
C ALA A 80 -0.94 -3.12 -2.59
N MET A 81 -0.26 -4.27 -2.69
CA MET A 81 -0.44 -5.40 -1.78
C MET A 81 -0.02 -5.04 -0.35
N THR A 82 1.11 -4.34 -0.18
CA THR A 82 1.56 -3.95 1.16
C THR A 82 0.68 -2.89 1.80
N ASP A 83 0.09 -1.98 1.02
CA ASP A 83 -0.90 -1.02 1.52
C ASP A 83 -2.16 -1.75 2.03
N VAL A 84 -2.64 -2.78 1.31
CA VAL A 84 -3.74 -3.64 1.76
C VAL A 84 -3.38 -4.39 3.03
N LEU A 85 -2.18 -5.00 3.10
CA LEU A 85 -1.70 -5.70 4.29
C LEU A 85 -1.58 -4.77 5.51
N CYS A 86 -1.09 -3.55 5.33
CA CYS A 86 -1.09 -2.51 6.37
C CYS A 86 -2.49 -2.32 6.94
N ILE A 87 -3.47 -2.07 6.07
CA ILE A 87 -4.85 -1.78 6.49
C ILE A 87 -5.45 -3.00 7.21
N VAL A 88 -5.40 -4.19 6.62
CA VAL A 88 -6.00 -5.41 7.19
C VAL A 88 -5.40 -5.74 8.55
N VAL A 89 -4.06 -5.80 8.63
CA VAL A 89 -3.38 -6.20 9.87
C VAL A 89 -3.50 -5.11 10.93
N SER A 90 -3.39 -3.83 10.57
CA SER A 90 -3.55 -2.74 11.55
C SER A 90 -4.96 -2.69 12.12
N LEU A 91 -6.00 -2.84 11.27
CA LEU A 91 -7.38 -2.86 11.74
C LEU A 91 -7.68 -4.12 12.57
N ALA A 92 -7.10 -5.26 12.22
CA ALA A 92 -7.24 -6.47 13.03
C ALA A 92 -6.61 -6.29 14.43
N VAL A 93 -5.40 -5.71 14.50
CA VAL A 93 -4.75 -5.42 15.78
C VAL A 93 -5.50 -4.35 16.57
N LEU A 94 -5.99 -3.31 15.90
CA LEU A 94 -6.83 -2.28 16.53
C LEU A 94 -8.12 -2.89 17.09
N GLY A 95 -8.76 -3.79 16.35
CA GLY A 95 -9.93 -4.55 16.79
C GLY A 95 -9.66 -5.39 18.04
N MET A 96 -8.47 -5.98 18.16
CA MET A 96 -8.05 -6.66 19.41
C MET A 96 -7.86 -5.68 20.57
N ILE A 97 -7.30 -4.49 20.33
CA ILE A 97 -7.10 -3.47 21.37
C ILE A 97 -8.44 -2.97 21.91
N VAL A 98 -9.39 -2.69 21.01
CA VAL A 98 -10.71 -2.15 21.33
C VAL A 98 -11.66 -3.24 21.85
N GLY A 99 -11.65 -4.43 21.26
CA GLY A 99 -12.50 -5.56 21.64
C GLY A 99 -12.07 -6.31 22.93
N GLY A 100 -10.83 -6.09 23.40
CA GLY A 100 -10.29 -6.72 24.59
C GLY A 100 -9.96 -8.21 24.43
N ASN A 101 -9.71 -8.91 25.54
CA ASN A 101 -9.27 -10.32 25.59
C ASN A 101 -10.31 -11.36 25.10
N HIS A 102 -11.37 -10.95 24.42
CA HIS A 102 -12.41 -11.86 23.91
C HIS A 102 -12.10 -12.41 22.51
N THR A 103 -11.03 -11.93 21.87
CA THR A 103 -10.64 -12.37 20.53
C THR A 103 -9.52 -13.40 20.62
N ASP A 104 -9.82 -14.67 20.31
CA ASP A 104 -8.80 -15.70 20.21
C ASP A 104 -7.89 -15.45 18.98
N TYR A 105 -6.63 -15.86 19.05
CA TYR A 105 -5.68 -15.74 17.94
C TYR A 105 -6.19 -16.46 16.68
N VAL A 106 -6.96 -17.55 16.87
CA VAL A 106 -7.62 -18.28 15.79
C VAL A 106 -8.68 -17.43 15.09
N ASP A 107 -9.44 -16.63 15.84
CA ASP A 107 -10.48 -15.77 15.29
C ASP A 107 -9.89 -14.62 14.49
N VAL A 108 -8.74 -14.10 14.91
CA VAL A 108 -8.00 -13.08 14.14
C VAL A 108 -7.52 -13.65 12.81
N GLY A 109 -6.96 -14.86 12.81
CA GLY A 109 -6.54 -15.55 11.59
C GLY A 109 -7.72 -15.78 10.63
N ARG A 110 -8.87 -16.21 11.16
CA ARG A 110 -10.11 -16.38 10.40
C ARG A 110 -10.63 -15.05 9.85
N MET A 111 -10.58 -13.98 10.65
CA MET A 111 -11.03 -12.65 10.23
C MET A 111 -10.16 -12.14 9.07
N ILE A 112 -8.84 -12.25 9.18
CA ILE A 112 -7.93 -11.85 8.10
C ILE A 112 -8.20 -12.70 6.84
N ALA A 113 -8.32 -14.03 6.96
CA ALA A 113 -8.60 -14.90 5.83
C ALA A 113 -9.95 -14.58 5.16
N SER A 114 -10.98 -14.31 5.95
CA SER A 114 -12.30 -13.87 5.47
C SER A 114 -12.18 -12.54 4.74
N GLN A 115 -11.52 -11.54 5.33
CA GLN A 115 -11.34 -10.24 4.73
C GLN A 115 -10.64 -10.30 3.36
N PHE A 116 -9.59 -11.12 3.26
CA PHE A 116 -8.87 -11.33 2.01
C PHE A 116 -9.69 -12.09 0.98
N SER A 117 -10.32 -13.20 1.36
CA SER A 117 -11.09 -14.04 0.42
C SER A 117 -12.34 -13.33 -0.10
N VAL A 118 -13.15 -12.79 0.80
CA VAL A 118 -14.40 -12.08 0.47
C VAL A 118 -14.08 -10.82 -0.34
N GLY A 119 -13.11 -10.01 0.09
CA GLY A 119 -12.71 -8.82 -0.64
C GLY A 119 -12.18 -9.14 -2.05
N ALA A 120 -11.39 -10.22 -2.17
CA ALA A 120 -10.88 -10.64 -3.47
C ALA A 120 -12.00 -11.07 -4.43
N VAL A 121 -12.91 -11.92 -3.94
CA VAL A 121 -14.03 -12.44 -4.75
C VAL A 121 -14.97 -11.31 -5.16
N ILE A 122 -15.36 -10.45 -4.22
CA ILE A 122 -16.26 -9.31 -4.49
C ILE A 122 -15.62 -8.34 -5.48
N GLY A 123 -14.35 -7.98 -5.30
CA GLY A 123 -13.64 -7.05 -6.20
C GLY A 123 -13.61 -7.54 -7.66
N VAL A 124 -13.34 -8.84 -7.85
CA VAL A 124 -13.35 -9.43 -9.20
C VAL A 124 -14.76 -9.49 -9.78
N ILE A 125 -15.74 -9.97 -9.01
CA ILE A 125 -17.14 -10.09 -9.48
C ILE A 125 -17.71 -8.72 -9.84
N LEU A 126 -17.60 -7.74 -8.94
CA LEU A 126 -18.11 -6.38 -9.17
C LEU A 126 -17.35 -5.68 -10.29
N GLY A 127 -16.05 -5.92 -10.43
CA GLY A 127 -15.27 -5.40 -11.56
C GLY A 127 -15.75 -5.93 -12.91
N ILE A 128 -15.98 -7.24 -13.02
CA ILE A 128 -16.47 -7.87 -14.25
C ILE A 128 -17.90 -7.40 -14.56
N PHE A 129 -18.75 -7.33 -13.53
CA PHE A 129 -20.10 -6.79 -13.65
C PHE A 129 -20.07 -5.35 -14.16
N TRP A 130 -19.24 -4.50 -13.55
CA TRP A 130 -19.13 -3.09 -13.91
C TRP A 130 -18.60 -2.88 -15.31
N LEU A 131 -17.61 -3.65 -15.77
CA LEU A 131 -17.16 -3.63 -17.17
C LEU A 131 -18.33 -3.87 -18.14
N GLY A 132 -19.25 -4.77 -17.80
CA GLY A 132 -20.47 -4.99 -18.57
C GLY A 132 -21.42 -3.79 -18.61
N VAL A 133 -21.56 -3.08 -17.49
CA VAL A 133 -22.39 -1.87 -17.36
C VAL A 133 -21.74 -0.69 -18.08
N LEU A 134 -20.44 -0.48 -17.89
CA LEU A 134 -19.68 0.62 -18.45
C LEU A 134 -19.72 0.63 -19.98
N ARG A 135 -19.73 -0.55 -20.62
CA ARG A 135 -19.97 -0.70 -22.07
C ARG A 135 -21.25 -0.03 -22.56
N LYS A 136 -22.31 -0.04 -21.76
CA LYS A 136 -23.58 0.61 -22.09
C LYS A 136 -23.59 2.07 -21.68
N ALA A 137 -22.94 2.37 -20.55
CA ALA A 137 -22.91 3.70 -19.94
C ALA A 137 -21.86 4.65 -20.54
N VAL A 138 -20.90 4.18 -21.34
CA VAL A 138 -19.80 5.01 -21.88
C VAL A 138 -20.29 6.17 -22.75
N LYS A 139 -21.51 6.07 -23.28
CA LYS A 139 -22.17 7.13 -24.07
C LYS A 139 -22.81 8.23 -23.22
N LEU A 140 -22.90 8.04 -21.90
CA LEU A 140 -23.46 9.01 -20.98
C LEU A 140 -22.41 10.05 -20.59
N PRO A 141 -22.78 11.34 -20.48
CA PRO A 141 -21.93 12.30 -19.81
C PRO A 141 -21.68 11.84 -18.37
N TYR A 142 -20.46 12.06 -17.85
CA TYR A 142 -20.06 11.72 -16.48
C TYR A 142 -19.97 10.23 -16.12
N ALA A 143 -19.83 9.32 -17.10
CA ALA A 143 -19.58 7.89 -16.84
C ALA A 143 -18.37 7.62 -15.90
N TYR A 144 -17.41 8.55 -15.86
CA TYR A 144 -16.28 8.48 -14.95
C TYR A 144 -16.67 8.72 -13.48
N MET A 145 -17.56 9.68 -13.19
CA MET A 145 -18.10 9.90 -11.84
C MET A 145 -18.90 8.69 -11.36
N LEU A 146 -19.68 8.09 -12.27
CA LEU A 146 -20.43 6.88 -11.98
C LEU A 146 -19.50 5.72 -11.58
N THR A 147 -18.35 5.59 -12.25
CA THR A 147 -17.35 4.56 -11.91
C THR A 147 -16.74 4.78 -10.53
N VAL A 148 -16.40 6.03 -10.17
CA VAL A 148 -15.92 6.36 -8.82
C VAL A 148 -17.00 6.10 -7.77
N GLY A 149 -18.25 6.45 -8.04
CA GLY A 149 -19.38 6.14 -7.15
C GLY A 149 -19.56 4.62 -6.95
N PHE A 150 -19.44 3.84 -8.03
CA PHE A 150 -19.54 2.39 -7.95
C PHE A 150 -18.33 1.74 -7.27
N LEU A 151 -17.14 2.35 -7.38
CA LEU A 151 -15.95 1.94 -6.62
C LEU A 151 -16.19 2.11 -5.11
N LEU A 152 -16.73 3.25 -4.68
CA LEU A 152 -17.09 3.51 -3.28
C LEU A 152 -18.20 2.57 -2.79
N PHE A 153 -19.20 2.30 -3.64
CA PHE A 153 -20.21 1.28 -3.35
C PHE A 153 -19.58 -0.10 -3.16
N SER A 154 -18.66 -0.50 -4.05
CA SER A 154 -17.97 -1.79 -3.98
C SER A 154 -17.15 -1.92 -2.70
N TYR A 155 -16.48 -0.84 -2.29
CA TYR A 155 -15.78 -0.75 -1.00
C TYR A 155 -16.73 -1.05 0.16
N ALA A 156 -17.81 -0.27 0.28
CA ALA A 156 -18.75 -0.38 1.39
C ALA A 156 -19.49 -1.73 1.40
N PHE A 157 -19.86 -2.24 0.22
CA PHE A 157 -20.51 -3.53 0.06
C PHE A 157 -19.60 -4.69 0.48
N SER A 158 -18.31 -4.61 0.16
CA SER A 158 -17.32 -5.59 0.63
C SER A 158 -17.17 -5.56 2.14
N GLU A 159 -17.01 -4.39 2.75
CA GLU A 159 -16.89 -4.24 4.21
C GLU A 159 -18.13 -4.79 4.93
N TYR A 160 -19.32 -4.53 4.39
CA TYR A 160 -20.57 -5.08 4.93
C TYR A 160 -20.61 -6.62 4.93
N LEU A 161 -20.02 -7.27 3.92
CA LEU A 161 -19.92 -8.72 3.82
C LEU A 161 -18.72 -9.31 4.58
N GLY A 162 -17.98 -8.49 5.35
CA GLY A 162 -16.79 -8.93 6.08
C GLY A 162 -15.54 -9.11 5.21
N GLY A 163 -15.52 -8.51 4.01
CA GLY A 163 -14.40 -8.43 3.10
C GLY A 163 -13.62 -7.12 3.25
N ASN A 164 -12.33 -7.10 2.91
CA ASN A 164 -11.56 -5.86 2.92
C ASN A 164 -11.89 -4.97 1.71
N GLY A 165 -12.44 -3.78 1.98
CA GLY A 165 -12.83 -2.84 0.93
C GLY A 165 -11.64 -2.33 0.10
N ALA A 166 -10.46 -2.16 0.70
CA ALA A 166 -9.28 -1.69 -0.02
C ALA A 166 -8.79 -2.73 -1.05
N LEU A 167 -8.79 -4.02 -0.69
CA LEU A 167 -8.50 -5.13 -1.58
C LEU A 167 -9.54 -5.24 -2.69
N THR A 168 -10.82 -5.07 -2.35
CA THR A 168 -11.92 -5.04 -3.32
C THR A 168 -11.69 -3.96 -4.37
N CYS A 169 -11.40 -2.73 -3.94
CA CYS A 169 -11.09 -1.62 -4.84
C CYS A 169 -9.86 -1.89 -5.72
N LEU A 170 -8.83 -2.53 -5.18
CA LEU A 170 -7.63 -2.88 -5.93
C LEU A 170 -7.93 -3.89 -7.03
N LEU A 171 -8.60 -5.00 -6.71
CA LEU A 171 -8.93 -6.00 -7.72
C LEU A 171 -9.97 -5.48 -8.72
N PHE A 172 -10.93 -4.69 -8.27
CA PHE A 172 -11.85 -3.95 -9.15
C PHE A 172 -11.07 -3.08 -10.15
N GLY A 173 -10.12 -2.28 -9.67
CA GLY A 173 -9.28 -1.43 -10.50
C GLY A 173 -8.38 -2.22 -11.47
N ILE A 174 -7.82 -3.35 -11.03
CA ILE A 174 -7.07 -4.27 -11.91
C ILE A 174 -7.97 -4.82 -13.01
N VAL A 175 -9.22 -5.19 -12.69
CA VAL A 175 -10.19 -5.68 -13.67
C VAL A 175 -10.52 -4.60 -14.70
N LEU A 176 -10.89 -3.40 -14.24
CA LEU A 176 -11.21 -2.29 -15.14
C LEU A 176 -10.00 -1.89 -16.01
N GLY A 177 -8.82 -1.77 -15.40
CA GLY A 177 -7.58 -1.39 -16.09
C GLY A 177 -7.15 -2.36 -17.19
N ASN A 178 -7.66 -3.58 -17.19
CA ASN A 178 -7.34 -4.65 -18.13
C ASN A 178 -8.55 -5.09 -18.97
N GLU A 179 -9.44 -4.15 -19.30
CA GLU A 179 -10.69 -4.38 -20.05
C GLU A 179 -10.50 -5.26 -21.30
N ARG A 180 -9.42 -5.06 -22.08
CA ARG A 180 -9.23 -5.73 -23.38
C ARG A 180 -9.04 -7.23 -23.18
N GLU A 181 -8.22 -7.60 -22.21
CA GLU A 181 -7.88 -9.00 -21.97
C GLU A 181 -9.00 -9.73 -21.25
N ILE A 182 -9.64 -9.08 -20.28
CA ILE A 182 -10.79 -9.67 -19.57
C ILE A 182 -11.94 -9.92 -20.54
N ASN A 183 -12.20 -8.99 -21.46
CA ASN A 183 -13.22 -9.16 -22.48
C ASN A 183 -12.88 -10.30 -23.48
N ARG A 184 -11.60 -10.54 -23.75
CA ARG A 184 -11.13 -11.67 -24.56
C ARG A 184 -11.34 -13.00 -23.82
N ILE A 185 -10.98 -13.07 -22.54
CA ILE A 185 -11.19 -14.25 -21.69
C ILE A 185 -12.68 -14.59 -21.56
N LEU A 186 -13.54 -13.58 -21.40
CA LEU A 186 -15.00 -13.75 -21.34
C LEU A 186 -15.65 -14.02 -22.70
N LYS A 187 -14.87 -14.23 -23.78
CA LYS A 187 -15.35 -14.45 -25.17
C LYS A 187 -16.40 -13.41 -25.60
N ARG A 188 -16.27 -12.18 -25.09
CA ARG A 188 -17.21 -11.08 -25.28
C ARG A 188 -16.63 -10.12 -26.33
N GLU A 189 -16.35 -10.67 -27.51
CA GLU A 189 -15.81 -9.93 -28.65
C GLU A 189 -16.86 -8.97 -29.23
N ARG A 190 -16.66 -7.67 -28.99
CA ARG A 190 -16.99 -6.66 -29.99
C ARG A 190 -15.81 -5.68 -30.08
N PRO A 191 -15.22 -5.51 -31.27
CA PRO A 191 -14.17 -4.52 -31.49
C PRO A 191 -14.82 -3.14 -31.46
N SER A 192 -14.28 -2.20 -30.68
CA SER A 192 -14.23 -0.74 -30.97
C SER A 192 -14.50 0.22 -29.81
N LEU A 193 -15.03 -0.20 -28.66
CA LEU A 193 -15.24 0.74 -27.54
C LEU A 193 -14.23 0.47 -26.43
N ILE A 194 -13.18 1.29 -26.38
CA ILE A 194 -12.37 1.50 -25.18
C ILE A 194 -13.34 2.08 -24.14
N THR A 195 -13.69 1.30 -23.12
CA THR A 195 -14.68 1.71 -22.12
C THR A 195 -14.04 2.46 -20.96
N VAL A 196 -12.78 2.17 -20.68
CA VAL A 196 -11.93 2.90 -19.75
C VAL A 196 -11.09 3.89 -20.54
N ASP A 197 -11.69 5.05 -20.84
CA ASP A 197 -11.01 6.13 -21.56
C ASP A 197 -9.90 6.78 -20.71
N ALA A 198 -8.94 7.43 -21.37
CA ALA A 198 -7.88 8.20 -20.73
C ALA A 198 -8.43 9.27 -19.78
N GLY A 199 -9.63 9.80 -20.05
CA GLY A 199 -10.34 10.72 -19.17
C GLY A 199 -10.66 10.14 -17.79
N LEU A 200 -11.11 8.87 -17.71
CA LEU A 200 -11.39 8.20 -16.43
C LEU A 200 -10.10 8.01 -15.63
N LYS A 201 -9.04 7.49 -16.26
CA LYS A 201 -7.74 7.30 -15.61
C LYS A 201 -7.15 8.62 -15.09
N ARG A 202 -7.30 9.69 -15.88
CA ARG A 202 -6.85 11.02 -15.48
C ARG A 202 -7.65 11.54 -14.29
N PHE A 203 -8.97 11.44 -14.32
CA PHE A 203 -9.82 11.88 -13.23
C PHE A 203 -9.54 11.13 -11.92
N GLU A 204 -9.38 9.81 -11.97
CA GLU A 204 -8.98 9.02 -10.81
C GLU A 204 -7.61 9.43 -10.27
N ALA A 205 -6.65 9.73 -11.16
CA ALA A 205 -5.33 10.21 -10.75
C ALA A 205 -5.38 11.58 -10.06
N GLU A 206 -6.21 12.52 -10.56
CA GLU A 206 -6.43 13.83 -9.94
C GLU A 206 -7.08 13.69 -8.55
N ILE A 207 -8.12 12.84 -8.41
CA ILE A 207 -8.74 12.56 -7.11
C ILE A 207 -7.71 11.94 -6.15
N ALA A 208 -6.97 10.92 -6.59
CA ALA A 208 -5.97 10.27 -5.76
C ALA A 208 -4.86 11.25 -5.35
N PHE A 209 -4.47 12.18 -6.23
CA PHE A 209 -3.52 13.25 -5.91
C PHE A 209 -4.08 14.22 -4.87
N LEU A 210 -5.33 14.66 -5.03
CA LEU A 210 -5.99 15.54 -4.07
C LEU A 210 -6.08 14.89 -2.68
N ILE A 211 -6.56 13.65 -2.60
CA ILE A 211 -6.69 12.91 -1.34
C ILE A 211 -5.32 12.72 -0.67
N ARG A 212 -4.29 12.30 -1.43
CA ARG A 212 -2.93 12.16 -0.89
C ARG A 212 -2.39 13.47 -0.34
N SER A 213 -2.54 14.55 -1.11
CA SER A 213 -2.06 15.88 -0.71
C SER A 213 -2.77 16.35 0.56
N PHE A 214 -4.09 16.18 0.61
CA PHE A 214 -4.89 16.48 1.81
C PHE A 214 -4.37 15.72 3.04
N PHE A 215 -4.20 14.41 2.95
CA PHE A 215 -3.75 13.60 4.10
C PHE A 215 -2.32 13.91 4.53
N PHE A 216 -1.40 14.20 3.60
CA PHE A 216 -0.04 14.60 3.99
C PHE A 216 -0.01 15.98 4.65
N VAL A 217 -0.77 16.94 4.14
CA VAL A 217 -0.90 18.27 4.78
C VAL A 217 -1.58 18.14 6.13
N PHE A 218 -2.66 17.36 6.21
CA PHE A 218 -3.38 17.08 7.46
C PHE A 218 -2.47 16.41 8.50
N LEU A 219 -1.70 15.39 8.11
CA LEU A 219 -0.75 14.71 8.99
C LEU A 219 0.31 15.70 9.51
N GLY A 220 0.83 16.58 8.64
CA GLY A 220 1.77 17.63 9.03
C GLY A 220 1.17 18.67 9.99
N LEU A 221 -0.13 18.95 9.89
CA LEU A 221 -0.84 19.90 10.74
C LEU A 221 -1.12 19.35 12.15
N ILE A 222 -1.46 18.07 12.25
CA ILE A 222 -1.75 17.43 13.55
C ILE A 222 -0.50 16.93 14.27
N ALA A 223 0.62 16.77 13.56
CA ALA A 223 1.87 16.32 14.14
C ALA A 223 2.52 17.42 14.98
N THR A 224 2.92 17.04 16.19
CA THR A 224 3.58 17.92 17.16
C THR A 224 4.97 17.36 17.44
N ILE A 225 5.97 17.81 16.67
CA ILE A 225 7.38 17.47 16.90
C ILE A 225 7.91 18.32 18.07
N SER A 226 7.36 18.11 19.25
CA SER A 226 7.79 18.78 20.49
C SER A 226 8.97 18.06 21.13
N ASN A 227 9.05 16.73 20.97
CA ASN A 227 10.07 15.89 21.57
C ASN A 227 11.09 15.39 20.53
N PRO A 228 12.40 15.70 20.68
CA PRO A 228 13.47 15.18 19.82
C PRO A 228 13.49 13.65 19.71
N MET A 229 12.97 12.96 20.71
CA MET A 229 12.86 11.50 20.76
C MET A 229 12.04 10.94 19.58
N PHE A 230 10.99 11.65 19.13
CA PHE A 230 10.20 11.21 17.98
C PHE A 230 11.02 11.18 16.69
N VAL A 231 11.87 12.19 16.51
CA VAL A 231 12.78 12.27 15.35
C VAL A 231 13.82 11.16 15.43
N PHE A 232 14.43 10.97 16.59
CA PHE A 232 15.43 9.93 16.81
C PHE A 232 14.89 8.52 16.48
N PHE A 233 13.75 8.13 17.06
CA PHE A 233 13.16 6.82 16.78
C PHE A 233 12.67 6.69 15.34
N GLY A 234 12.08 7.74 14.75
CA GLY A 234 11.64 7.71 13.36
C GLY A 234 12.79 7.50 12.37
N VAL A 235 13.95 8.15 12.61
CA VAL A 235 15.14 7.95 11.79
C VAL A 235 15.71 6.54 11.96
N ILE A 236 15.83 6.04 13.20
CA ILE A 236 16.31 4.67 13.46
C ILE A 236 15.41 3.63 12.79
N ILE A 237 14.09 3.76 12.94
CA ILE A 237 13.13 2.87 12.30
C ILE A 237 13.30 2.92 10.78
N SER A 238 13.45 4.10 10.20
CA SER A 238 13.66 4.25 8.74
C SER A 238 14.91 3.54 8.26
N LEU A 239 16.02 3.65 8.99
CA LEU A 239 17.28 2.97 8.66
C LEU A 239 17.16 1.45 8.78
N LEU A 240 16.52 0.96 9.86
CA LEU A 240 16.26 -0.47 10.03
C LEU A 240 15.36 -1.02 8.92
N LEU A 241 14.33 -0.27 8.54
CA LEU A 241 13.46 -0.64 7.44
C LEU A 241 14.21 -0.72 6.10
N LEU A 242 15.18 0.17 5.86
CA LEU A 242 16.03 0.10 4.68
C LEU A 242 16.91 -1.16 4.68
N LEU A 243 17.44 -1.55 5.84
CA LEU A 243 18.20 -2.80 5.99
C LEU A 243 17.32 -4.04 5.77
N VAL A 244 16.13 -4.05 6.37
CA VAL A 244 15.14 -5.11 6.16
C VAL A 244 14.74 -5.20 4.69
N ARG A 245 14.53 -4.06 4.03
CA ARG A 245 14.24 -3.98 2.60
C ARG A 245 15.36 -4.61 1.77
N TYR A 246 16.61 -4.30 2.08
CA TYR A 246 17.76 -4.92 1.41
C TYR A 246 17.75 -6.45 1.54
N ILE A 247 17.45 -6.98 2.73
CA ILE A 247 17.36 -8.42 2.99
C ILE A 247 16.18 -9.03 2.21
N ALA A 248 14.98 -8.46 2.34
CA ALA A 248 13.77 -8.96 1.68
C ALA A 248 13.94 -8.99 0.15
N VAL A 249 14.46 -7.91 -0.43
CA VAL A 249 14.76 -7.85 -1.87
C VAL A 249 15.84 -8.85 -2.24
N SER A 250 16.89 -9.00 -1.42
CA SER A 250 17.97 -9.97 -1.68
C SER A 250 17.46 -11.39 -1.75
N VAL A 251 16.56 -11.78 -0.84
CA VAL A 251 15.95 -13.12 -0.80
C VAL A 251 14.97 -13.30 -1.97
N ALA A 252 14.10 -12.32 -2.21
CA ALA A 252 13.08 -12.40 -3.25
C ALA A 252 13.65 -12.34 -4.69
N THR A 253 14.84 -11.77 -4.88
CA THR A 253 15.51 -11.72 -6.20
C THR A 253 16.45 -12.89 -6.47
N VAL A 254 16.62 -13.84 -5.54
CA VAL A 254 17.43 -15.05 -5.76
C VAL A 254 16.87 -15.82 -6.96
N LYS A 255 17.72 -16.06 -7.97
CA LYS A 255 17.39 -16.75 -9.24
C LYS A 255 16.39 -16.03 -10.17
N SER A 256 16.25 -14.70 -10.05
CA SER A 256 15.37 -13.91 -10.95
C SER A 256 16.16 -13.08 -11.96
N GLU A 257 15.60 -12.91 -13.16
CA GLU A 257 16.08 -11.99 -14.21
C GLU A 257 16.16 -10.53 -13.72
N ILE A 258 15.39 -10.22 -12.67
CA ILE A 258 15.28 -8.89 -12.07
C ILE A 258 16.48 -8.57 -11.16
N LYS A 259 17.39 -9.54 -10.96
CA LYS A 259 18.64 -9.33 -10.19
C LYS A 259 19.47 -8.16 -10.72
N LEU A 260 19.39 -7.86 -12.03
CA LEU A 260 20.06 -6.72 -12.66
C LEU A 260 19.53 -5.36 -12.18
N GLU A 261 18.27 -5.29 -11.78
CA GLU A 261 17.61 -4.08 -11.25
C GLU A 261 17.45 -4.12 -9.72
N LYS A 262 18.08 -5.09 -9.04
CA LYS A 262 18.02 -5.27 -7.58
C LYS A 262 18.30 -3.96 -6.83
N THR A 263 19.32 -3.21 -7.28
CA THR A 263 19.70 -1.93 -6.65
C THR A 263 18.57 -0.90 -6.70
N ILE A 264 17.85 -0.84 -7.82
CA ILE A 264 16.71 0.07 -7.97
C ILE A 264 15.57 -0.39 -7.05
N ILE A 265 15.32 -1.69 -6.95
CA ILE A 265 14.18 -2.24 -6.19
C ILE A 265 14.29 -2.02 -4.68
N TRP A 266 15.50 -2.11 -4.12
CA TRP A 266 15.67 -1.85 -2.68
C TRP A 266 15.74 -0.35 -2.36
N VAL A 267 16.23 0.47 -3.29
CA VAL A 267 16.28 1.95 -3.13
C VAL A 267 14.90 2.59 -3.33
N VAL A 268 14.05 2.04 -4.21
CA VAL A 268 12.67 2.49 -4.42
C VAL A 268 11.78 2.00 -3.28
N PHE A 269 11.99 2.61 -2.11
CA PHE A 269 11.31 2.29 -0.87
C PHE A 269 10.95 3.57 -0.12
N ALA A 270 9.66 3.85 -0.05
CA ALA A 270 9.11 4.93 0.75
C ALA A 270 7.91 4.39 1.54
N ARG A 271 7.58 5.02 2.67
CA ARG A 271 6.27 4.85 3.32
C ARG A 271 5.31 5.90 2.80
N GLY A 272 4.03 5.56 2.69
CA GLY A 272 3.06 6.44 2.04
C GLY A 272 1.76 6.58 2.80
N LEU A 273 0.69 6.73 2.01
CA LEU A 273 -0.62 7.18 2.50
C LEU A 273 -1.22 6.24 3.55
N ALA A 274 -1.07 4.91 3.38
CA ALA A 274 -1.63 3.95 4.32
C ALA A 274 -1.10 4.18 5.75
N ALA A 275 0.22 4.34 5.90
CA ALA A 275 0.84 4.65 7.20
C ALA A 275 0.36 6.01 7.75
N ALA A 276 0.26 7.03 6.89
CA ALA A 276 -0.22 8.36 7.26
C ALA A 276 -1.63 8.29 7.87
N VAL A 277 -2.57 7.67 7.16
CA VAL A 277 -3.98 7.58 7.60
C VAL A 277 -4.10 6.72 8.86
N LEU A 278 -3.51 5.52 8.85
CA LEU A 278 -3.65 4.57 9.95
C LEU A 278 -2.99 5.05 11.25
N SER A 279 -1.92 5.86 11.16
CA SER A 279 -1.27 6.46 12.33
C SER A 279 -2.18 7.38 13.14
N THR A 280 -3.26 7.88 12.54
CA THR A 280 -4.24 8.75 13.22
C THR A 280 -5.31 7.97 13.98
N LEU A 281 -5.48 6.67 13.72
CA LEU A 281 -6.53 5.86 14.32
C LEU A 281 -6.45 5.79 15.85
N PRO A 282 -5.27 5.59 16.48
CA PRO A 282 -5.15 5.57 17.95
C PRO A 282 -5.80 6.79 18.64
N LYS A 283 -5.62 7.98 18.04
CA LYS A 283 -6.15 9.24 18.57
C LYS A 283 -7.68 9.34 18.52
N GLN A 284 -8.32 8.51 17.69
CA GLN A 284 -9.78 8.41 17.62
C GLN A 284 -10.37 7.53 18.73
N TYR A 285 -9.55 6.75 19.43
CA TYR A 285 -9.95 5.82 20.49
C TYR A 285 -9.21 6.12 21.81
N PRO A 286 -9.34 7.35 22.38
CA PRO A 286 -8.53 7.79 23.52
C PRO A 286 -8.66 6.88 24.75
N ASP A 287 -9.83 6.28 24.98
CA ASP A 287 -10.09 5.36 26.09
C ASP A 287 -9.21 4.10 26.08
N TYR A 288 -8.82 3.64 24.89
CA TYR A 288 -8.02 2.43 24.71
C TYR A 288 -6.53 2.73 24.55
N PHE A 289 -6.18 3.99 24.25
CA PHE A 289 -4.81 4.42 24.00
C PHE A 289 -4.33 5.38 25.09
N ASP A 290 -4.66 6.66 25.00
CA ASP A 290 -4.08 7.68 25.88
C ASP A 290 -4.50 7.55 27.35
N ASN A 291 -5.68 7.00 27.63
CA ASN A 291 -6.11 6.71 29.01
C ASN A 291 -5.37 5.52 29.63
N ARG A 292 -4.76 4.64 28.81
CA ARG A 292 -3.96 3.50 29.28
C ARG A 292 -2.47 3.80 29.28
N LEU A 293 -1.98 4.40 28.19
CA LEU A 293 -0.61 4.86 28.01
C LEU A 293 -0.64 6.32 27.56
N ALA A 294 -0.38 7.24 28.49
CA ALA A 294 -0.44 8.67 28.22
C ALA A 294 0.45 9.08 27.03
N GLY A 295 -0.17 9.72 26.04
CA GLY A 295 0.51 10.27 24.87
C GLY A 295 0.92 9.25 23.82
N ILE A 296 0.53 7.98 23.94
CA ILE A 296 0.88 6.95 22.96
C ILE A 296 0.33 7.28 21.56
N SER A 297 -0.85 7.91 21.47
CA SER A 297 -1.43 8.30 20.17
C SER A 297 -0.54 9.27 19.40
N ASP A 298 0.11 10.20 20.11
CA ASP A 298 1.04 11.16 19.51
C ASP A 298 2.35 10.46 19.06
N TRP A 299 2.78 9.39 19.74
CA TRP A 299 3.91 8.57 19.26
C TRP A 299 3.61 7.95 17.89
N TYR A 300 2.40 7.41 17.68
CA TYR A 300 2.01 6.86 16.37
C TYR A 300 2.09 7.91 15.28
N ILE A 301 1.51 9.08 15.49
CA ILE A 301 1.45 10.16 14.49
C ILE A 301 2.85 10.68 14.19
N ASN A 302 3.58 11.10 15.23
CA ASN A 302 4.85 11.82 15.06
C ASN A 302 5.96 10.92 14.49
N ILE A 303 6.09 9.69 14.99
CA ILE A 303 7.10 8.77 14.49
C ILE A 303 6.75 8.32 13.06
N SER A 304 5.47 8.02 12.77
CA SER A 304 5.07 7.64 11.40
C SER A 304 5.35 8.77 10.40
N LEU A 305 5.10 10.03 10.78
CA LEU A 305 5.46 11.18 9.96
C LEU A 305 6.97 11.24 9.67
N VAL A 306 7.81 11.11 10.71
CA VAL A 306 9.27 11.10 10.54
C VAL A 306 9.72 9.93 9.67
N VAL A 307 9.12 8.75 9.82
CA VAL A 307 9.42 7.58 8.98
C VAL A 307 9.06 7.84 7.51
N ILE A 308 7.89 8.41 7.25
CA ILE A 308 7.46 8.78 5.89
C ILE A 308 8.44 9.77 5.27
N LEU A 309 8.77 10.86 5.98
CA LEU A 309 9.67 11.89 5.46
C LEU A 309 11.08 11.34 5.21
N THR A 310 11.63 10.61 6.19
CA THR A 310 12.99 10.07 6.10
C THR A 310 13.11 9.05 4.97
N THR A 311 12.15 8.13 4.84
CA THR A 311 12.15 7.15 3.75
C THR A 311 11.95 7.81 2.37
N ALA A 312 11.10 8.83 2.27
CA ALA A 312 10.93 9.60 1.04
C ALA A 312 12.21 10.34 0.62
N ILE A 313 12.94 10.94 1.57
CA ILE A 313 14.23 11.60 1.32
C ILE A 313 15.28 10.59 0.86
N ILE A 314 15.44 9.47 1.60
CA ILE A 314 16.37 8.39 1.24
C ILE A 314 16.09 7.88 -0.17
N CYS A 315 14.82 7.63 -0.49
CA CYS A 315 14.41 7.14 -1.79
C CYS A 315 14.72 8.13 -2.92
N THR A 316 14.41 9.41 -2.72
CA THR A 316 14.66 10.48 -3.69
C THR A 316 16.16 10.65 -3.95
N LEU A 317 16.97 10.70 -2.89
CA LEU A 317 18.43 10.80 -3.00
C LEU A 317 19.03 9.56 -3.67
N GLY A 318 18.58 8.37 -3.29
CA GLY A 318 19.05 7.13 -3.88
C GLY A 318 18.75 7.04 -5.39
N ILE A 319 17.56 7.48 -5.81
CA ILE A 319 17.21 7.58 -7.23
C ILE A 319 18.09 8.58 -7.97
N PHE A 320 18.32 9.76 -7.39
CA PHE A 320 19.16 10.78 -7.99
C PHE A 320 20.60 10.27 -8.22
N LEU A 321 21.17 9.58 -7.23
CA LEU A 321 22.51 8.97 -7.33
C LEU A 321 22.56 7.87 -8.41
N LEU A 322 21.55 7.01 -8.48
CA LEU A 322 21.45 5.96 -9.50
C LEU A 322 21.28 6.52 -10.92
N SER A 323 20.54 7.63 -11.07
CA SER A 323 20.37 8.30 -12.36
C SER A 323 21.68 8.90 -12.88
N ARG A 324 22.51 9.47 -11.99
CA ARG A 324 23.82 10.03 -12.38
C ARG A 324 24.82 8.94 -12.79
N GLY A 325 24.93 7.85 -12.02
CA GLY A 325 25.85 6.75 -12.34
C GLY A 325 25.51 5.98 -13.63
N LYS A 326 24.26 6.08 -14.12
CA LYS A 326 23.87 5.55 -15.44
C LYS A 326 24.25 6.50 -16.59
N SER A 327 24.33 7.81 -16.34
CA SER A 327 24.72 8.80 -17.36
C SER A 327 26.21 8.69 -17.71
N GLU A 328 27.08 8.49 -16.71
CA GLU A 328 28.52 8.30 -16.93
C GLU A 328 28.88 7.02 -17.70
N LYS A 329 28.05 5.97 -17.63
CA LYS A 329 28.30 4.70 -18.35
C LYS A 329 27.88 4.70 -19.82
N ILE A 330 27.20 5.74 -20.29
CA ILE A 330 26.75 5.86 -21.69
C ILE A 330 27.74 6.73 -22.50
N GLU A 331 28.67 7.42 -21.83
CA GLU A 331 29.72 8.26 -22.46
C GLU A 331 31.06 7.52 -22.65
N ILE A 332 31.11 6.20 -22.48
CA ILE A 332 32.29 5.35 -22.70
C ILE A 332 31.99 4.31 -23.78
#